data_AF-A0A398DP49-F1
#
_entry.id   AF-A0A398DP49-F1
#
_cell.length_a   1.000
_cell.length_b   1.000
_cell.length_c   1.000
_cell.angle_alpha   90.00
_cell.angle_beta   90.00
_cell.angle_gamma   90.00
#
_symmetry.space_group_name_H-M   'P 1'
#
loop_
_entity.id
_entity.type
_entity.pdbx_description
1 polymer ?
#
loop_
_entity_poly.entity_id
_entity_poly.type
_entity_poly.pdbx_seq_one_letter_code
_entity_poly.pdbx_strand_id
1 'polypeptide(L)'
;MMVETNFTSSEYDAGSLLLWNIGQNTLQTSGTSVVHVIDLDNGGLPLYWQLSSPVRVVQQWNYLSKKPLITTISKDVNLLTLPEGMQYLSTKDSEIRRWYASDENAFVAVPLELDALLNETLDGKTLTITEQSISSGSKAQTLTVPVPSSLTQIVVVYGSGSINNGLVLVEAGDKVVKNMSDGIWLLRMSDGKATWIRCGNRDAFTEGFISGQWASFARVGSLLYFTHSHNGQIGCIDTAAALPSITLPENINTLLAKLYSNGPTNTEGPLQAQLASDNGTLIIEYPAANWNGGYDYAVDTSGTILGSLYVNKISIVSFDAKGKQGSSIPTPGSISFPSIDLFQ
;
A
#
# COMPACT_ATOMS: atom_id res chain seq x y z
N MET A 1 -20.80 5.42 -1.05
CA MET A 1 -19.43 5.56 -0.52
C MET A 1 -18.62 6.24 -1.61
N MET A 2 -17.86 7.28 -1.28
CA MET A 2 -17.12 8.10 -2.23
C MET A 2 -15.63 7.81 -2.07
N VAL A 3 -14.96 7.41 -3.16
CA VAL A 3 -13.53 7.10 -3.27
C VAL A 3 -12.83 8.24 -4.00
N GLU A 4 -11.68 8.71 -3.53
CA GLU A 4 -10.90 9.76 -4.20
C GLU A 4 -9.71 9.17 -4.97
N THR A 5 -9.55 9.47 -6.27
CA THR A 5 -8.44 8.98 -7.11
C THR A 5 -7.94 10.08 -8.05
N ASN A 6 -6.70 10.05 -8.52
CA ASN A 6 -6.18 11.07 -9.47
C ASN A 6 -6.09 10.55 -10.90
N PHE A 7 -5.97 11.45 -11.90
CA PHE A 7 -5.58 11.13 -13.28
C PHE A 7 -4.68 12.24 -13.84
N THR A 8 -3.81 11.97 -14.82
CA THR A 8 -2.68 12.87 -15.18
C THR A 8 -2.68 13.38 -16.64
N SER A 9 -1.94 14.48 -16.92
CA SER A 9 -1.67 15.00 -18.27
C SER A 9 -0.29 15.68 -18.44
N SER A 10 0.64 15.05 -19.18
CA SER A 10 1.92 15.56 -19.74
C SER A 10 3.12 15.75 -18.79
N GLU A 11 4.28 16.20 -19.32
CA GLU A 11 5.65 16.22 -18.71
C GLU A 11 5.75 16.79 -17.28
N TYR A 12 4.75 17.54 -16.83
CA TYR A 12 4.43 17.77 -15.43
C TYR A 12 3.00 17.25 -15.22
N ASP A 13 2.79 16.27 -14.34
CA ASP A 13 1.50 15.64 -14.14
C ASP A 13 0.57 16.58 -13.38
N ALA A 14 -0.02 17.56 -14.07
CA ALA A 14 -1.20 18.26 -13.57
C ALA A 14 -2.38 17.28 -13.63
N GLY A 15 -2.72 16.70 -12.49
CA GLY A 15 -3.85 15.81 -12.35
C GLY A 15 -5.06 16.45 -11.69
N SER A 16 -6.26 15.94 -11.98
CA SER A 16 -7.44 16.29 -11.20
C SER A 16 -7.88 15.11 -10.35
N LEU A 17 -8.23 15.40 -9.11
CA LEU A 17 -8.87 14.43 -8.22
C LEU A 17 -10.26 14.09 -8.76
N LEU A 18 -10.56 12.81 -8.89
CA LEU A 18 -11.84 12.19 -9.22
C LEU A 18 -12.46 11.61 -7.98
N LEU A 19 -13.78 11.70 -7.92
CA LEU A 19 -14.58 11.12 -6.86
C LEU A 19 -15.45 10.03 -7.50
N TRP A 20 -15.23 8.78 -7.10
CA TRP A 20 -16.04 7.64 -7.51
C TRP A 20 -17.03 7.30 -6.40
N ASN A 21 -18.32 7.55 -6.67
CA ASN A 21 -19.39 7.10 -5.79
C ASN A 21 -19.91 5.74 -6.26
N ILE A 22 -19.36 4.67 -5.68
CA ILE A 22 -19.69 3.28 -6.02
C ILE A 22 -21.20 3.03 -5.91
N GLY A 23 -21.81 3.50 -4.81
CA GLY A 23 -23.23 3.25 -4.53
C GLY A 23 -24.20 3.99 -5.46
N GLN A 24 -23.75 5.08 -6.08
CA GLN A 24 -24.54 5.83 -7.07
C GLN A 24 -24.14 5.49 -8.50
N ASN A 25 -23.07 4.71 -8.70
CA ASN A 25 -22.46 4.44 -9.99
C ASN A 25 -22.13 5.74 -10.77
N THR A 26 -21.52 6.70 -10.07
CA THR A 26 -21.16 8.00 -10.65
C THR A 26 -19.70 8.34 -10.43
N LEU A 27 -19.15 9.08 -11.39
CA LEU A 27 -17.81 9.66 -11.38
C LEU A 27 -17.94 11.17 -11.53
N GLN A 28 -17.17 11.93 -10.77
CA GLN A 28 -17.08 13.38 -10.91
C GLN A 28 -15.65 13.88 -10.68
N THR A 29 -15.26 14.95 -11.36
CA THR A 29 -14.04 15.69 -11.00
C THR A 29 -14.31 16.52 -9.75
N SER A 30 -13.40 16.50 -8.79
CA SER A 30 -13.47 17.31 -7.56
C SER A 30 -13.26 18.80 -7.81
N GLY A 31 -12.68 19.18 -8.97
CA GLY A 31 -12.21 20.53 -9.25
C GLY A 31 -10.86 20.88 -8.62
N THR A 32 -10.25 19.96 -7.87
CA THR A 32 -8.92 20.13 -7.29
C THR A 32 -7.84 19.68 -8.27
N SER A 33 -6.99 20.63 -8.69
CA SER A 33 -5.80 20.34 -9.49
C SER A 33 -4.57 20.11 -8.59
N VAL A 34 -3.77 19.11 -8.94
CA VAL A 34 -2.51 18.78 -8.26
C VAL A 34 -1.41 18.62 -9.29
N VAL A 35 -0.22 19.14 -9.00
CA VAL A 35 0.93 19.05 -9.93
C VAL A 35 1.95 18.09 -9.34
N HIS A 36 2.16 16.98 -10.03
CA HIS A 36 3.16 15.96 -9.72
C HIS A 36 4.36 16.14 -10.66
N VAL A 37 5.57 16.10 -10.10
CA VAL A 37 6.80 16.05 -10.88
C VAL A 37 7.09 14.59 -11.13
N ILE A 38 6.88 14.15 -12.37
CA ILE A 38 7.19 12.81 -12.82
C ILE A 38 8.71 12.60 -12.73
N ASP A 39 9.15 11.65 -11.92
CA ASP A 39 10.55 11.21 -11.86
C ASP A 39 10.63 9.71 -12.19
N LEU A 40 10.21 9.37 -13.42
CA LEU A 40 10.17 8.00 -13.92
C LEU A 40 11.57 7.35 -13.97
N ASP A 41 12.61 8.16 -14.22
CA ASP A 41 13.99 7.68 -14.34
C ASP A 41 14.53 7.09 -13.02
N ASN A 42 13.92 7.45 -11.88
CA ASN A 42 14.28 6.97 -10.55
C ASN A 42 13.17 6.14 -9.88
N GLY A 43 12.21 5.63 -10.66
CA GLY A 43 11.14 4.76 -10.15
C GLY A 43 10.06 5.49 -9.36
N GLY A 44 9.78 6.76 -9.71
CA GLY A 44 8.74 7.58 -9.09
C GLY A 44 7.44 6.80 -8.85
N LEU A 45 7.11 6.62 -7.56
CA LEU A 45 5.94 5.87 -7.11
C LEU A 45 4.66 6.69 -7.28
N PRO A 46 3.48 6.03 -7.36
CA PRO A 46 2.20 6.73 -7.45
C PRO A 46 1.98 7.64 -6.23
N LEU A 47 1.16 8.68 -6.46
CA LEU A 47 0.79 9.67 -5.45
C LEU A 47 -0.03 8.99 -4.32
N TYR A 48 0.26 9.36 -3.07
CA TYR A 48 -0.44 8.82 -1.90
C TYR A 48 -1.29 9.89 -1.22
N TRP A 49 -2.56 9.56 -0.99
CA TRP A 49 -3.60 10.47 -0.54
C TRP A 49 -4.33 9.88 0.64
N GLN A 50 -4.79 10.74 1.52
CA GLN A 50 -5.77 10.35 2.51
C GLN A 50 -7.16 10.75 2.06
N LEU A 51 -8.13 9.89 2.38
CA LEU A 51 -9.53 10.21 2.32
C LEU A 51 -9.87 11.45 3.15
N SER A 52 -10.79 12.27 2.64
CA SER A 52 -11.43 13.45 3.25
C SER A 52 -10.92 14.82 2.77
N SER A 53 -11.81 15.82 2.80
CA SER A 53 -11.52 17.22 2.49
C SER A 53 -11.16 18.00 3.76
N PRO A 54 -10.12 18.87 3.75
CA PRO A 54 -9.17 19.08 2.65
C PRO A 54 -8.28 17.84 2.46
N VAL A 55 -8.01 17.52 1.20
CA VAL A 55 -7.27 16.31 0.83
C VAL A 55 -5.83 16.44 1.32
N ARG A 56 -5.38 15.46 2.10
CA ARG A 56 -4.02 15.42 2.61
C ARG A 56 -3.16 14.62 1.64
N VAL A 57 -2.09 15.25 1.18
CA VAL A 57 -1.13 14.67 0.25
C VAL A 57 0.21 14.59 0.94
N VAL A 58 0.78 13.40 1.00
CA VAL A 58 2.13 13.24 1.55
C VAL A 58 3.15 13.60 0.48
N GLN A 59 3.96 14.61 0.77
CA GLN A 59 5.01 15.10 -0.11
C GLN A 59 6.15 14.07 -0.17
N GLN A 60 6.33 13.42 -1.32
CA GLN A 60 7.50 12.59 -1.58
C GLN A 60 8.75 13.46 -1.85
N TRP A 61 9.91 12.93 -1.48
CA TRP A 61 11.23 13.54 -1.67
C TRP A 61 12.10 12.66 -2.54
N ASN A 62 12.71 13.24 -3.57
CA ASN A 62 13.67 12.52 -4.41
C ASN A 62 14.99 12.33 -3.66
N TYR A 63 15.38 11.08 -3.44
CA TYR A 63 16.59 10.73 -2.68
C TYR A 63 17.91 11.22 -3.31
N LEU A 64 17.99 11.41 -4.63
CA LEU A 64 19.15 11.95 -5.34
C LEU A 64 19.20 13.47 -5.32
N SER A 65 18.10 14.12 -5.70
CA SER A 65 18.07 15.58 -5.95
C SER A 65 17.79 16.41 -4.71
N LYS A 66 17.37 15.79 -3.60
CA LYS A 66 17.04 16.49 -2.36
C LYS A 66 15.86 17.45 -2.44
N LYS A 67 14.96 17.21 -3.40
CA LYS A 67 13.84 18.10 -3.71
C LYS A 67 12.48 17.44 -3.53
N PRO A 68 11.45 18.21 -3.18
CA PRO A 68 10.06 17.74 -3.20
C PRO A 68 9.65 17.40 -4.63
N LEU A 69 8.98 16.26 -4.80
CA LEU A 69 8.46 15.75 -6.07
C LEU A 69 7.05 16.26 -6.43
N ILE A 70 6.43 17.08 -5.58
CA ILE A 70 5.03 17.51 -5.70
C ILE A 70 4.96 18.98 -5.28
N THR A 71 4.06 19.73 -5.90
CA THR A 71 3.63 21.03 -5.42
C THR A 71 2.17 21.24 -5.78
N THR A 72 1.47 22.07 -5.02
CA THR A 72 0.10 22.47 -5.36
C THR A 72 -0.12 23.92 -4.97
N ILE A 73 -0.98 24.58 -5.73
CA ILE A 73 -1.48 25.93 -5.43
C ILE A 73 -2.91 25.89 -4.88
N SER A 74 -3.51 24.70 -4.75
CA SER A 74 -4.87 24.54 -4.24
C SER A 74 -4.90 24.72 -2.71
N LYS A 75 -5.81 25.56 -2.24
CA LYS A 75 -6.12 25.73 -0.81
C LYS A 75 -6.88 24.54 -0.21
N ASP A 76 -7.43 23.67 -1.07
CA ASP A 76 -8.23 22.50 -0.66
C ASP A 76 -7.35 21.24 -0.50
N VAL A 77 -6.03 21.40 -0.67
CA VAL A 77 -5.01 20.36 -0.49
C VAL A 77 -4.01 20.80 0.57
N ASN A 78 -3.77 19.91 1.54
CA ASN A 78 -2.70 20.08 2.52
C ASN A 78 -1.53 19.18 2.16
N LEU A 79 -0.41 19.79 1.74
CA LEU A 79 0.85 19.09 1.53
C LEU A 79 1.52 18.82 2.88
N LEU A 80 1.64 17.54 3.21
CA LEU A 80 2.32 17.06 4.41
C LEU A 80 3.77 16.76 4.07
N THR A 81 4.67 17.55 4.65
CA THR A 81 6.11 17.39 4.48
C THR A 81 6.67 16.45 5.53
N LEU A 82 7.44 15.44 5.09
CA LEU A 82 8.26 14.62 5.97
C LEU A 82 9.17 15.51 6.83
N PRO A 83 9.36 15.21 8.13
CA PRO A 83 10.34 15.91 8.95
C PRO A 83 11.75 15.76 8.35
N GLU A 84 12.60 16.79 8.48
CA GLU A 84 13.94 16.82 7.84
C GLU A 84 14.78 15.56 8.12
N GLY A 85 14.74 15.06 9.35
CA GLY A 85 15.44 13.82 9.74
C GLY A 85 14.87 12.54 9.12
N MET A 86 13.64 12.56 8.59
CA MET A 86 12.96 11.45 7.92
C MET A 86 12.89 11.61 6.39
N GLN A 87 13.24 12.78 5.85
CA GLN A 87 13.32 13.02 4.42
C GLN A 87 14.47 12.21 3.79
N TYR A 88 15.60 12.08 4.50
CA TYR A 88 16.82 11.40 4.07
C TYR A 88 17.32 10.42 5.12
N LEU A 89 16.89 9.17 5.02
CA LEU A 89 17.45 8.08 5.82
C LEU A 89 17.81 6.92 4.89
N SER A 90 18.84 7.13 4.07
CA SER A 90 19.85 6.08 4.02
C SER A 90 20.56 6.20 5.36
N THR A 91 20.22 5.32 6.31
CA THR A 91 21.15 5.13 7.43
C THR A 91 22.44 4.57 6.82
N LYS A 92 23.58 4.72 7.49
CA LYS A 92 24.85 4.11 7.04
C LYS A 92 24.74 2.61 6.75
N ASP A 93 23.68 1.96 7.23
CA ASP A 93 23.54 0.52 7.34
C ASP A 93 22.24 -0.08 6.74
N SER A 94 21.23 0.73 6.32
CA SER A 94 19.99 0.23 5.68
C SER A 94 19.08 1.33 5.10
N GLU A 95 18.27 0.98 4.11
CA GLU A 95 17.11 1.77 3.65
C GLU A 95 16.03 1.83 4.75
N ILE A 96 15.11 2.80 4.69
CA ILE A 96 13.98 2.88 5.62
C ILE A 96 12.64 2.73 4.90
N ARG A 97 11.68 2.17 5.62
CA ARG A 97 10.26 2.28 5.30
C ARG A 97 9.62 3.35 6.15
N ARG A 98 8.66 4.07 5.59
CA ARG A 98 7.99 5.18 6.27
C ARG A 98 6.52 5.23 5.89
N TRP A 99 5.70 5.77 6.77
CA TRP A 99 4.28 5.99 6.52
C TRP A 99 3.77 7.17 7.34
N TYR A 100 2.53 7.57 7.07
CA TYR A 100 1.89 8.67 7.78
C TYR A 100 0.74 8.14 8.64
N ALA A 101 0.88 8.31 9.95
CA ALA A 101 -0.15 8.00 10.93
C ALA A 101 -1.15 9.17 11.01
N SER A 102 -2.29 9.04 10.32
CA SER A 102 -3.35 10.07 10.28
C SER A 102 -3.80 10.53 11.66
N ASP A 103 -4.01 9.56 12.55
CA ASP A 103 -4.69 9.74 13.83
C ASP A 103 -3.82 10.57 14.79
N GLU A 104 -2.51 10.34 14.75
CA GLU A 104 -1.51 11.09 15.54
C GLU A 104 -0.92 12.29 14.80
N ASN A 105 -1.28 12.46 13.53
CA ASN A 105 -0.73 13.49 12.65
C ASN A 105 0.81 13.46 12.66
N ALA A 106 1.38 12.28 12.46
CA ALA A 106 2.81 12.00 12.62
C ALA A 106 3.33 11.09 11.51
N PHE A 107 4.63 11.20 11.22
CA PHE A 107 5.33 10.26 10.36
C PHE A 107 6.02 9.21 11.20
N VAL A 108 5.97 7.96 10.73
CA VAL A 108 6.65 6.84 11.35
C VAL A 108 7.67 6.29 10.36
N ALA A 109 8.85 5.90 10.87
CA ALA A 109 9.93 5.32 10.11
C ALA A 109 10.50 4.08 10.82
N VAL A 110 10.88 3.08 10.04
CA VAL A 110 11.48 1.81 10.50
C VAL A 110 12.56 1.39 9.51
N PRO A 111 13.65 0.73 9.94
CA PRO A 111 14.59 0.09 9.01
C PRO A 111 13.86 -0.85 8.05
N LEU A 112 14.23 -0.82 6.77
CA LEU A 112 13.70 -1.73 5.75
C LEU A 112 13.98 -3.18 6.12
N GLU A 113 15.19 -3.44 6.58
CA GLU A 113 15.69 -4.79 6.79
C GLU A 113 16.66 -4.83 7.96
N LEU A 114 16.67 -5.96 8.66
CA LEU A 114 17.70 -6.35 9.60
C LEU A 114 18.25 -7.70 9.17
N ASP A 115 19.54 -7.73 8.83
CA ASP A 115 20.24 -8.95 8.45
C ASP A 115 21.30 -9.34 9.45
N ALA A 116 21.34 -10.64 9.77
CA ALA A 116 22.44 -11.23 10.50
C ALA A 116 23.64 -11.44 9.56
N LEU A 117 24.84 -11.42 10.13
CA LEU A 117 26.03 -11.86 9.41
C LEU A 117 25.94 -13.36 9.08
N LEU A 118 26.73 -13.82 8.12
CA LEU A 118 26.74 -15.21 7.69
C LEU A 118 26.93 -16.18 8.88
N ASN A 119 25.99 -17.12 9.04
CA ASN A 119 25.91 -18.13 10.12
C ASN A 119 25.55 -17.60 11.53
N GLU A 120 25.23 -16.31 11.66
CA GLU A 120 24.74 -15.70 12.90
C GLU A 120 23.21 -15.65 12.95
N THR A 121 22.67 -15.19 14.08
CA THR A 121 21.25 -14.87 14.28
C THR A 121 21.14 -13.40 14.67
N LEU A 122 19.93 -12.86 14.63
CA LEU A 122 19.58 -11.54 15.14
C LEU A 122 19.38 -11.54 16.67
N ASP A 123 19.87 -12.56 17.39
CA ASP A 123 19.69 -12.66 18.84
C ASP A 123 20.33 -11.47 19.56
N GLY A 124 19.57 -10.84 20.45
CA GLY A 124 19.98 -9.62 21.16
C GLY A 124 19.96 -8.35 20.31
N LYS A 125 19.53 -8.41 19.05
CA LYS A 125 19.26 -7.22 18.22
C LYS A 125 17.88 -6.64 18.52
N THR A 126 17.70 -5.40 18.11
CA THR A 126 16.45 -4.67 18.28
C THR A 126 16.05 -3.97 16.98
N LEU A 127 14.76 -3.99 16.67
CA LEU A 127 14.18 -3.11 15.66
C LEU A 127 13.86 -1.76 16.31
N THR A 128 14.26 -0.66 15.66
CA THR A 128 13.98 0.70 16.15
C THR A 128 12.93 1.35 15.26
N ILE A 129 11.83 1.78 15.85
CA ILE A 129 10.75 2.50 15.18
C ILE A 129 10.78 3.93 15.68
N THR A 130 10.78 4.90 14.76
CA THR A 130 10.83 6.32 15.08
C THR A 130 9.54 6.98 14.64
N GLU A 131 8.90 7.73 15.51
CA GLU A 131 7.72 8.54 15.21
C GLU A 131 8.03 10.01 15.42
N GLN A 132 7.58 10.86 14.50
CA GLN A 132 7.75 12.30 14.61
C GLN A 132 6.50 13.04 14.13
N SER A 133 5.89 13.80 15.04
CA SER A 133 4.76 14.67 14.73
C SER A 133 5.14 15.76 13.73
N ILE A 134 4.20 16.15 12.87
CA ILE A 134 4.39 17.24 11.90
C ILE A 134 4.44 18.63 12.55
N SER A 135 4.08 18.73 13.83
CA SER A 135 4.05 20.00 14.56
C SER A 135 5.47 20.57 14.78
N SER A 136 5.63 21.88 14.55
CA SER A 136 6.91 22.56 14.71
C SER A 136 7.43 22.42 16.15
N GLY A 137 8.71 22.05 16.30
CA GLY A 137 9.35 21.87 17.61
C GLY A 137 9.10 20.50 18.27
N SER A 138 8.34 19.61 17.64
CA SER A 138 8.13 18.25 18.16
C SER A 138 9.40 17.40 18.11
N LYS A 139 9.63 16.67 19.19
CA LYS A 139 10.73 15.71 19.31
C LYS A 139 10.29 14.36 18.78
N ALA A 140 11.21 13.66 18.11
CA ALA A 140 11.00 12.28 17.72
C ALA A 140 10.86 11.38 18.96
N GLN A 141 9.94 10.43 18.89
CA GLN A 141 9.78 9.35 19.85
C GLN A 141 10.33 8.07 19.23
N THR A 142 11.00 7.24 20.03
CA THR A 142 11.57 5.98 19.55
C THR A 142 11.05 4.81 20.36
N LEU A 143 10.59 3.79 19.66
CA LEU A 143 10.21 2.50 20.21
C LEU A 143 11.25 1.45 19.78
N THR A 144 11.95 0.88 20.76
CA THR A 144 12.95 -0.17 20.53
C THR A 144 12.35 -1.51 20.92
N VAL A 145 12.35 -2.45 19.97
CA VAL A 145 11.68 -3.74 20.12
C VAL A 145 12.72 -4.85 19.96
N PRO A 146 12.88 -5.76 20.95
CA PRO A 146 13.72 -6.95 20.79
C PRO A 146 13.26 -7.81 19.61
N VAL A 147 14.20 -8.28 18.82
CA VAL A 147 13.94 -9.23 17.72
C VAL A 147 13.65 -10.63 18.28
N PRO A 148 12.67 -11.38 17.74
CA PRO A 148 12.44 -12.77 18.13
C PRO A 148 13.70 -13.62 17.96
N SER A 149 13.93 -14.55 18.88
CA SER A 149 15.12 -15.39 18.86
C SER A 149 15.18 -16.29 17.62
N SER A 150 16.40 -16.65 17.20
CA SER A 150 16.70 -17.57 16.09
C SER A 150 16.38 -17.08 14.67
N LEU A 151 15.87 -15.84 14.54
CA LEU A 151 15.72 -15.21 13.23
C LEU A 151 17.08 -14.80 12.66
N THR A 152 17.26 -14.95 11.36
CA THR A 152 18.47 -14.52 10.63
C THR A 152 18.23 -13.25 9.83
N GLN A 153 16.99 -12.96 9.50
CA GLN A 153 16.59 -11.82 8.69
C GLN A 153 15.19 -11.34 9.11
N ILE A 154 14.96 -10.03 9.03
CA ILE A 154 13.65 -9.39 9.09
C ILE A 154 13.57 -8.39 7.94
N VAL A 155 12.58 -8.53 7.08
CA VAL A 155 12.26 -7.57 6.00
C VAL A 155 10.91 -6.94 6.30
N VAL A 156 10.87 -5.61 6.42
CA VAL A 156 9.62 -4.86 6.58
C VAL A 156 8.94 -4.73 5.23
N VAL A 157 7.73 -5.29 5.14
CA VAL A 157 6.94 -5.30 3.91
C VAL A 157 5.73 -4.38 3.97
N TYR A 158 5.20 -4.11 5.16
CA TYR A 158 4.06 -3.19 5.33
C TYR A 158 4.08 -2.50 6.71
N GLY A 159 3.58 -1.27 6.79
CA GLY A 159 3.49 -0.50 8.02
C GLY A 159 2.29 0.45 7.99
N SER A 160 1.62 0.60 9.14
CA SER A 160 0.41 1.41 9.29
C SER A 160 0.19 1.83 10.76
N GLY A 161 -0.40 3.01 10.97
CA GLY A 161 -0.72 3.53 12.32
C GLY A 161 0.47 4.13 13.09
N SER A 162 0.33 4.36 14.39
CA SER A 162 1.35 5.02 15.23
C SER A 162 2.07 4.04 16.14
N ILE A 163 3.08 4.51 16.90
CA ILE A 163 3.68 3.71 17.99
C ILE A 163 2.70 3.43 19.13
N ASN A 164 1.60 4.19 19.21
CA ASN A 164 0.56 4.02 20.23
C ASN A 164 -0.60 3.15 19.74
N ASN A 165 -0.82 3.06 18.43
CA ASN A 165 -1.84 2.23 17.84
C ASN A 165 -1.48 1.94 16.37
N GLY A 166 -0.69 0.90 16.15
CA GLY A 166 -0.16 0.64 14.83
C GLY A 166 0.41 -0.77 14.70
N LEU A 167 0.98 -1.03 13.53
CA LEU A 167 1.57 -2.32 13.23
C LEU A 167 2.66 -2.22 12.16
N VAL A 168 3.51 -3.23 12.16
CA VAL A 168 4.46 -3.53 11.08
C VAL A 168 4.29 -5.00 10.72
N LEU A 169 4.09 -5.28 9.43
CA LEU A 169 4.16 -6.63 8.90
C LEU A 169 5.58 -6.87 8.36
N VAL A 170 6.16 -7.98 8.76
CA VAL A 170 7.50 -8.37 8.32
C VAL A 170 7.52 -9.80 7.80
N GLU A 171 8.45 -10.04 6.91
CA GLU A 171 8.90 -11.37 6.57
C GLU A 171 10.17 -11.67 7.34
N ALA A 172 10.28 -12.89 7.86
CA ALA A 172 11.42 -13.28 8.67
C ALA A 172 11.99 -14.62 8.22
N GLY A 173 13.32 -14.64 8.04
CA GLY A 173 14.08 -15.86 7.77
C GLY A 173 14.53 -16.54 9.06
N ASP A 174 14.48 -17.88 9.10
CA ASP A 174 14.94 -18.71 10.23
C ASP A 174 16.24 -19.45 9.85
N LYS A 175 17.18 -19.52 10.81
CA LYS A 175 18.46 -20.22 10.70
C LYS A 175 18.32 -21.72 10.38
N VAL A 176 17.23 -22.35 10.81
CA VAL A 176 17.08 -23.81 10.75
C VAL A 176 16.79 -24.33 9.34
N VAL A 177 16.23 -23.52 8.44
CA VAL A 177 15.82 -24.01 7.11
C VAL A 177 16.24 -23.05 6.00
N LYS A 178 17.45 -23.27 5.47
CA LYS A 178 18.08 -22.49 4.40
C LYS A 178 17.28 -22.31 3.10
N ASN A 179 16.10 -22.94 2.97
CA ASN A 179 15.25 -22.94 1.77
C ASN A 179 13.75 -23.16 2.06
N MET A 180 13.26 -23.10 3.31
CA MET A 180 11.82 -23.22 3.55
C MET A 180 11.30 -22.23 4.59
N SER A 181 10.37 -21.42 4.07
CA SER A 181 9.31 -20.66 4.72
C SER A 181 9.76 -19.38 5.43
N ASP A 182 9.68 -18.28 4.68
CA ASP A 182 9.64 -16.92 5.18
C ASP A 182 8.44 -16.80 6.13
N GLY A 183 8.72 -16.73 7.43
CA GLY A 183 7.71 -16.56 8.44
C GLY A 183 7.08 -15.18 8.27
N ILE A 184 5.76 -15.10 8.29
CA ILE A 184 5.06 -13.82 8.31
C ILE A 184 4.80 -13.46 9.76
N TRP A 185 5.32 -12.32 10.18
CA TRP A 185 5.19 -11.83 11.54
C TRP A 185 4.53 -10.45 11.54
N LEU A 186 3.69 -10.23 12.53
CA LEU A 186 3.08 -8.94 12.82
C LEU A 186 3.70 -8.40 14.10
N LEU A 187 4.28 -7.22 14.03
CA LEU A 187 4.60 -6.41 15.19
C LEU A 187 3.42 -5.51 15.50
N ARG A 188 2.65 -5.83 16.54
CA ARG A 188 1.55 -4.97 17.00
C ARG A 188 2.08 -3.93 17.97
N MET A 189 1.78 -2.66 17.74
CA MET A 189 2.13 -1.53 18.60
C MET A 189 0.88 -1.00 19.32
N SER A 190 0.98 -0.85 20.63
CA SER A 190 -0.09 -0.34 21.50
C SER A 190 0.52 0.38 22.69
N ASP A 191 0.09 1.62 22.94
CA ASP A 191 0.49 2.44 24.10
C ASP A 191 2.02 2.48 24.32
N GLY A 192 2.79 2.71 23.25
CA GLY A 192 4.24 2.78 23.30
C GLY A 192 4.94 1.45 23.62
N LYS A 193 4.24 0.32 23.47
CA LYS A 193 4.78 -1.03 23.56
C LYS A 193 4.57 -1.76 22.25
N ALA A 194 5.37 -2.79 22.00
CA ALA A 194 5.17 -3.64 20.85
C ALA A 194 5.27 -5.12 21.18
N THR A 195 4.55 -5.95 20.44
CA THR A 195 4.55 -7.41 20.60
C THR A 195 4.63 -8.08 19.23
N TRP A 196 5.60 -8.98 19.08
CA TRP A 196 5.73 -9.83 17.91
C TRP A 196 4.73 -10.98 17.97
N ILE A 197 4.02 -11.20 16.88
CA ILE A 197 3.07 -12.30 16.74
C ILE A 197 3.31 -12.99 15.39
N ARG A 198 3.64 -14.27 15.42
CA ARG A 198 3.79 -15.07 14.20
C ARG A 198 2.40 -15.36 13.62
N CYS A 199 2.19 -14.95 12.38
CA CYS A 199 0.91 -15.09 11.67
C CYS A 199 0.83 -16.37 10.82
N GLY A 200 1.96 -17.01 10.56
CA GLY A 200 2.07 -18.20 9.72
C GLY A 200 3.34 -18.15 8.90
N ASN A 201 3.37 -18.91 7.80
CA ASN A 201 4.42 -18.81 6.81
C ASN A 201 3.84 -18.71 5.40
N ARG A 202 4.71 -18.48 4.42
CA ARG A 202 4.33 -18.47 3.00
C ARG A 202 3.72 -19.78 2.48
N ASP A 203 3.87 -20.90 3.18
CA ASP A 203 3.22 -22.17 2.82
C ASP A 203 1.69 -22.16 3.01
N ALA A 204 1.14 -21.14 3.68
CA ALA A 204 -0.29 -20.90 3.73
C ALA A 204 -0.91 -20.61 2.35
N PHE A 205 -0.10 -20.28 1.35
CA PHE A 205 -0.53 -20.05 -0.03
C PHE A 205 -0.37 -21.33 -0.85
N THR A 206 -1.47 -21.83 -1.41
CA THR A 206 -1.56 -23.22 -1.89
C THR A 206 -1.03 -23.40 -3.30
N GLU A 207 -1.49 -22.60 -4.27
CA GLU A 207 -1.06 -22.70 -5.67
C GLU A 207 -1.15 -21.34 -6.35
N GLY A 208 -0.09 -21.04 -7.10
CA GLY A 208 0.08 -19.78 -7.78
C GLY A 208 -0.57 -19.68 -9.14
N PHE A 209 -1.40 -18.67 -9.39
CA PHE A 209 -1.87 -18.38 -10.76
C PHE A 209 -1.30 -17.08 -11.34
N ILE A 210 -0.75 -16.17 -10.52
CA ILE A 210 -0.02 -14.98 -10.99
C ILE A 210 1.47 -15.15 -10.70
N SER A 211 2.24 -15.51 -11.72
CA SER A 211 3.71 -15.57 -11.63
C SER A 211 4.28 -14.16 -11.55
N GLY A 212 5.29 -13.94 -10.69
CA GLY A 212 5.97 -12.65 -10.58
C GLY A 212 5.17 -11.53 -9.91
N GLN A 213 4.12 -11.87 -9.15
CA GLN A 213 3.33 -10.91 -8.37
C GLN A 213 4.21 -10.14 -7.37
N TRP A 214 4.15 -8.81 -7.43
CA TRP A 214 4.78 -7.89 -6.49
C TRP A 214 3.98 -7.78 -5.20
N ALA A 215 4.66 -7.32 -4.15
CA ALA A 215 4.02 -7.04 -2.88
C ALA A 215 2.99 -5.91 -3.05
N SER A 216 1.77 -6.14 -2.60
CA SER A 216 0.71 -5.13 -2.59
C SER A 216 -0.17 -5.34 -1.37
N PHE A 217 -0.66 -4.25 -0.78
CA PHE A 217 -1.32 -4.26 0.52
C PHE A 217 -2.50 -3.30 0.53
N ALA A 218 -3.57 -3.69 1.20
CA ALA A 218 -4.74 -2.84 1.44
C ALA A 218 -5.37 -3.15 2.79
N ARG A 219 -5.83 -2.12 3.49
CA ARG A 219 -6.38 -2.27 4.83
C ARG A 219 -7.84 -1.83 4.89
N VAL A 220 -8.72 -2.75 5.26
CA VAL A 220 -10.15 -2.51 5.45
C VAL A 220 -10.49 -2.75 6.91
N GLY A 221 -10.52 -1.67 7.69
CA GLY A 221 -10.66 -1.76 9.15
C GLY A 221 -9.48 -2.50 9.78
N SER A 222 -9.74 -3.62 10.45
CA SER A 222 -8.68 -4.49 11.00
C SER A 222 -8.13 -5.50 10.00
N LEU A 223 -8.78 -5.71 8.86
CA LEU A 223 -8.35 -6.69 7.86
C LEU A 223 -7.25 -6.11 6.98
N LEU A 224 -6.09 -6.73 7.00
CA LEU A 224 -4.98 -6.46 6.09
C LEU A 224 -5.00 -7.50 4.97
N TYR A 225 -5.36 -7.06 3.78
CA TYR A 225 -5.26 -7.84 2.55
C TYR A 225 -3.89 -7.62 1.92
N PHE A 226 -3.29 -8.68 1.40
CA PHE A 226 -1.98 -8.57 0.78
C PHE A 226 -1.77 -9.61 -0.31
N THR A 227 -1.07 -9.21 -1.36
CA THR A 227 -0.43 -10.11 -2.32
C THR A 227 1.05 -10.11 -1.99
N HIS A 228 1.67 -11.28 -1.95
CA HIS A 228 3.11 -11.35 -1.75
C HIS A 228 3.73 -12.46 -2.60
N SER A 229 5.01 -12.27 -2.92
CA SER A 229 5.78 -13.03 -3.90
C SER A 229 5.53 -14.54 -3.85
N HIS A 230 5.17 -15.05 -5.04
CA HIS A 230 4.81 -16.43 -5.36
C HIS A 230 3.49 -16.88 -4.72
N ASN A 231 2.41 -16.60 -5.46
CA ASN A 231 1.24 -17.48 -5.69
C ASN A 231 -0.01 -16.69 -6.15
N GLY A 232 0.07 -15.38 -6.41
CA GLY A 232 -1.04 -14.63 -7.02
C GLY A 232 -2.37 -14.66 -6.27
N GLN A 233 -2.38 -15.20 -5.05
CA GLN A 233 -3.51 -15.25 -4.15
C GLN A 233 -3.44 -14.02 -3.23
N ILE A 234 -4.62 -13.54 -2.82
CA ILE A 234 -4.75 -12.51 -1.80
C ILE A 234 -4.85 -13.21 -0.44
N GLY A 235 -3.87 -12.98 0.41
CA GLY A 235 -3.90 -13.33 1.82
C GLY A 235 -4.63 -12.26 2.62
N CYS A 236 -5.15 -12.64 3.79
CA CYS A 236 -5.78 -11.73 4.73
C CYS A 236 -5.36 -12.05 6.15
N ILE A 237 -4.98 -11.03 6.91
CA ILE A 237 -4.74 -11.11 8.36
C ILE A 237 -5.71 -10.16 9.07
N ASP A 238 -6.46 -10.67 10.04
CA ASP A 238 -7.16 -9.80 11.00
C ASP A 238 -6.17 -9.27 12.03
N THR A 239 -5.73 -8.03 11.83
CA THR A 239 -4.70 -7.39 12.65
C THR A 239 -5.15 -7.05 14.07
N ALA A 240 -6.45 -7.14 14.36
CA ALA A 240 -7.01 -6.94 15.70
C ALA A 240 -7.15 -8.25 16.51
N ALA A 241 -7.09 -9.42 15.84
CA ALA A 241 -7.23 -10.71 16.52
C ALA A 241 -6.14 -10.91 17.59
N ALA A 242 -6.45 -11.58 18.71
CA ALA A 242 -5.45 -11.85 19.74
C ALA A 242 -4.28 -12.69 19.20
N LEU A 243 -4.58 -13.65 18.32
CA LEU A 243 -3.64 -14.50 17.60
C LEU A 243 -3.94 -14.39 16.10
N PRO A 244 -3.46 -13.34 15.41
CA PRO A 244 -3.63 -13.20 13.97
C PRO A 244 -3.04 -14.40 13.24
N SER A 245 -3.72 -14.85 12.19
CA SER A 245 -3.21 -15.85 11.27
C SER A 245 -3.54 -15.49 9.84
N ILE A 246 -2.73 -15.99 8.90
CA ILE A 246 -3.02 -15.85 7.47
C ILE A 246 -4.26 -16.67 7.14
N THR A 247 -5.20 -16.04 6.43
CA THR A 247 -6.37 -16.68 5.83
C THR A 247 -6.40 -16.38 4.33
N LEU A 248 -7.07 -17.24 3.56
CA LEU A 248 -7.30 -17.03 2.13
C LEU A 248 -8.79 -16.76 1.89
N PRO A 249 -9.22 -15.51 1.68
CA PRO A 249 -10.62 -15.20 1.44
C PRO A 249 -11.10 -15.83 0.13
N GLU A 250 -11.93 -16.87 0.23
CA GLU A 250 -12.29 -17.76 -0.90
C GLU A 250 -12.96 -17.00 -2.06
N ASN A 251 -13.94 -16.13 -1.76
CA ASN A 251 -14.67 -15.39 -2.78
C ASN A 251 -13.78 -14.38 -3.53
N ILE A 252 -12.89 -13.70 -2.80
CA ILE A 252 -11.95 -12.73 -3.39
C ILE A 252 -10.95 -13.46 -4.28
N ASN A 253 -10.39 -14.59 -3.81
CA ASN A 253 -9.46 -15.39 -4.61
C ASN A 253 -10.16 -16.05 -5.81
N THR A 254 -11.43 -16.45 -5.68
CA THR A 254 -12.25 -16.94 -6.80
C THR A 254 -12.51 -15.85 -7.84
N LEU A 255 -12.78 -14.62 -7.40
CA LEU A 255 -12.89 -13.46 -8.29
C LEU A 255 -11.56 -13.22 -9.02
N LEU A 256 -10.45 -13.16 -8.28
CA LEU A 256 -9.13 -12.89 -8.84
C LEU A 256 -8.72 -13.95 -9.87
N ALA A 257 -8.99 -15.24 -9.61
CA ALA A 257 -8.77 -16.31 -10.57
C ALA A 257 -9.61 -16.15 -11.85
N LYS A 258 -10.88 -15.72 -11.74
CA LYS A 258 -11.74 -15.42 -12.90
C LYS A 258 -11.22 -14.22 -13.71
N LEU A 259 -10.73 -13.18 -13.02
CA LEU A 259 -10.12 -12.02 -13.67
C LEU A 259 -8.85 -12.42 -14.42
N TYR A 260 -8.03 -13.28 -13.80
CA TYR A 260 -6.84 -13.83 -14.44
C TYR A 260 -7.18 -14.67 -15.67
N SER A 261 -8.13 -15.61 -15.57
CA SER A 261 -8.50 -16.48 -16.70
C SER A 261 -9.10 -15.72 -17.89
N ASN A 262 -9.76 -14.60 -17.62
CA ASN A 262 -10.35 -13.73 -18.64
C ASN A 262 -9.40 -12.58 -19.06
N GLY A 263 -8.20 -12.53 -18.46
CA GLY A 263 -7.20 -11.51 -18.70
C GLY A 263 -6.44 -11.70 -20.02
N PRO A 264 -5.46 -10.83 -20.32
CA PRO A 264 -4.66 -10.95 -21.53
C PRO A 264 -3.77 -12.19 -21.45
N THR A 265 -3.67 -12.93 -22.56
CA THR A 265 -2.72 -14.06 -22.68
C THR A 265 -1.35 -13.65 -23.22
N ASN A 266 -1.24 -12.48 -23.86
CA ASN A 266 0.00 -11.96 -24.43
C ASN A 266 0.39 -10.68 -23.70
N THR A 267 1.23 -10.81 -22.67
CA THR A 267 1.66 -9.69 -21.83
C THR A 267 3.17 -9.49 -21.93
N GLU A 268 3.62 -8.23 -21.94
CA GLU A 268 5.06 -7.88 -21.93
C GLU A 268 5.69 -8.09 -20.54
N GLY A 269 4.87 -8.23 -19.50
CA GLY A 269 5.29 -8.52 -18.14
C GLY A 269 4.26 -9.36 -17.38
N PRO A 270 4.58 -9.80 -16.15
CA PRO A 270 3.64 -10.52 -15.31
C PRO A 270 2.40 -9.66 -15.02
N LEU A 271 1.21 -10.27 -15.10
CA LEU A 271 -0.02 -9.64 -14.62
C LEU A 271 0.16 -9.32 -13.12
N GLN A 272 -0.33 -8.17 -12.67
CA GLN A 272 -0.22 -7.74 -11.28
C GLN A 272 -1.62 -7.44 -10.76
N ALA A 273 -1.98 -8.01 -9.62
CA ALA A 273 -3.09 -7.52 -8.82
C ALA A 273 -2.57 -6.47 -7.86
N GLN A 274 -3.01 -5.22 -7.99
CA GLN A 274 -2.69 -4.18 -7.02
C GLN A 274 -3.88 -3.99 -6.07
N LEU A 275 -3.56 -3.82 -4.80
CA LEU A 275 -4.53 -3.66 -3.75
C LEU A 275 -4.47 -2.22 -3.25
N ALA A 276 -5.65 -1.62 -3.11
CA ALA A 276 -5.85 -0.38 -2.39
C ALA A 276 -7.10 -0.50 -1.53
N SER A 277 -7.35 0.48 -0.66
CA SER A 277 -8.54 0.48 0.18
C SER A 277 -9.07 1.87 0.36
N ASP A 278 -10.39 1.97 0.41
CA ASP A 278 -11.08 3.23 0.58
C ASP A 278 -12.32 3.04 1.45
N ASN A 279 -12.39 3.77 2.56
CA ASN A 279 -13.59 3.92 3.40
C ASN A 279 -14.34 2.60 3.71
N GLY A 280 -13.61 1.53 3.99
CA GLY A 280 -14.20 0.22 4.30
C GLY A 280 -14.40 -0.71 3.09
N THR A 281 -13.89 -0.35 1.91
CA THR A 281 -13.94 -1.16 0.69
C THR A 281 -12.54 -1.50 0.21
N LEU A 282 -12.36 -2.74 -0.23
CA LEU A 282 -11.15 -3.21 -0.89
C LEU A 282 -11.23 -2.86 -2.37
N ILE A 283 -10.19 -2.23 -2.91
CA ILE A 283 -10.03 -2.00 -4.33
C ILE A 283 -9.00 -3.00 -4.85
N ILE A 284 -9.39 -3.76 -5.89
CA ILE A 284 -8.51 -4.67 -6.61
C ILE A 284 -8.34 -4.10 -8.01
N GLU A 285 -7.19 -3.52 -8.27
CA GLU A 285 -6.77 -3.10 -9.60
C GLU A 285 -6.20 -4.32 -10.34
N TYR A 286 -6.72 -4.55 -11.53
CA TYR A 286 -6.34 -5.67 -12.38
C TYR A 286 -6.25 -5.25 -13.85
N PRO A 287 -5.14 -5.53 -14.55
CA PRO A 287 -4.96 -5.14 -15.94
C PRO A 287 -6.01 -5.76 -16.86
N ALA A 288 -6.53 -4.98 -17.82
CA ALA A 288 -7.45 -5.47 -18.82
C ALA A 288 -6.73 -6.23 -19.95
N ALA A 289 -7.47 -7.06 -20.68
CA ALA A 289 -7.00 -8.00 -21.70
C ALA A 289 -6.15 -7.45 -22.87
N ASN A 290 -5.88 -6.16 -22.94
CA ASN A 290 -5.14 -5.53 -24.03
C ASN A 290 -4.10 -4.49 -23.60
N TRP A 291 -3.81 -4.35 -22.30
CA TRP A 291 -2.87 -3.34 -21.73
C TRP A 291 -3.14 -1.88 -22.13
N ASN A 292 -4.24 -1.61 -22.83
CA ASN A 292 -4.70 -0.26 -23.18
C ASN A 292 -5.71 0.27 -22.15
N GLY A 293 -5.82 -0.45 -21.03
CA GLY A 293 -6.71 -0.14 -19.93
C GLY A 293 -6.59 -1.10 -18.75
N GLY A 294 -7.27 -0.77 -17.67
CA GLY A 294 -7.33 -1.53 -16.42
C GLY A 294 -8.75 -1.55 -15.88
N TYR A 295 -9.04 -2.55 -15.06
CA TYR A 295 -10.25 -2.55 -14.25
C TYR A 295 -9.91 -2.44 -12.78
N ASP A 296 -10.62 -1.56 -12.10
CA ASP A 296 -10.56 -1.45 -10.64
C ASP A 296 -11.88 -1.95 -10.09
N TYR A 297 -11.83 -3.02 -9.32
CA TYR A 297 -13.00 -3.61 -8.71
C TYR A 297 -13.11 -3.13 -7.27
N ALA A 298 -14.21 -2.45 -6.95
CA ALA A 298 -14.60 -2.21 -5.57
C ALA A 298 -15.27 -3.47 -5.04
N VAL A 299 -14.70 -4.04 -4.00
CA VAL A 299 -15.11 -5.31 -3.40
C VAL A 299 -15.30 -5.13 -1.90
N ASP A 300 -16.40 -5.64 -1.36
CA ASP A 300 -16.56 -5.68 0.09
C ASP A 300 -15.72 -6.80 0.73
N THR A 301 -15.69 -6.86 2.06
CA THR A 301 -14.90 -7.86 2.79
C THR A 301 -15.35 -9.31 2.54
N SER A 302 -16.56 -9.52 2.00
CA SER A 302 -17.08 -10.84 1.63
C SER A 302 -16.65 -11.30 0.24
N GLY A 303 -16.02 -10.42 -0.55
CA GLY A 303 -15.69 -10.68 -1.95
C GLY A 303 -16.79 -10.32 -2.94
N THR A 304 -17.83 -9.59 -2.52
CA THR A 304 -18.89 -9.14 -3.42
C THR A 304 -18.47 -7.87 -4.15
N ILE A 305 -18.57 -7.88 -5.48
CA ILE A 305 -18.32 -6.69 -6.31
C ILE A 305 -19.43 -5.66 -6.05
N LEU A 306 -19.03 -4.46 -5.65
CA LEU A 306 -19.91 -3.32 -5.44
C LEU A 306 -20.02 -2.44 -6.70
N GLY A 307 -18.95 -2.42 -7.50
CA GLY A 307 -18.87 -1.73 -8.78
C GLY A 307 -17.47 -1.86 -9.35
N SER A 308 -17.27 -1.33 -10.56
CA SER A 308 -15.94 -1.25 -11.16
C SER A 308 -15.70 0.05 -11.90
N LEU A 309 -14.43 0.39 -12.05
CA LEU A 309 -13.95 1.38 -13.01
C LEU A 309 -13.26 0.66 -14.15
N TYR A 310 -13.50 1.12 -15.37
CA TYR A 310 -12.69 0.79 -16.52
C TYR A 310 -11.94 2.04 -16.95
N VAL A 311 -10.62 1.95 -16.95
CA VAL A 311 -9.74 3.01 -17.40
C VAL A 311 -9.19 2.63 -18.75
N ASN A 312 -9.19 3.54 -19.72
CA ASN A 312 -8.44 3.42 -20.96
C ASN A 312 -7.81 4.75 -21.34
N LYS A 313 -7.08 4.80 -22.46
CA LYS A 313 -6.38 6.00 -22.96
C LYS A 313 -7.27 7.22 -23.28
N ILE A 314 -8.60 7.07 -23.26
CA ILE A 314 -9.56 8.07 -23.76
C ILE A 314 -10.59 8.43 -22.68
N SER A 315 -10.94 7.49 -21.81
CA SER A 315 -11.98 7.70 -20.78
C SER A 315 -11.83 6.78 -19.58
N ILE A 316 -12.36 7.24 -18.45
CA ILE A 316 -12.65 6.44 -17.26
C ILE A 316 -14.16 6.27 -17.19
N VAL A 317 -14.61 5.01 -17.09
CA VAL A 317 -16.02 4.65 -17.10
C VAL A 317 -16.35 3.87 -15.84
N SER A 318 -17.45 4.23 -15.18
CA SER A 318 -17.95 3.51 -14.01
C SER A 318 -19.01 2.47 -14.38
N PHE A 319 -19.04 1.37 -13.63
CA PHE A 319 -20.03 0.32 -13.72
C PHE A 319 -20.54 -0.05 -12.32
N ASP A 320 -21.83 -0.40 -12.23
CA ASP A 320 -22.39 -0.97 -11.02
C ASP A 320 -22.05 -2.47 -10.88
N ALA A 321 -22.41 -3.07 -9.76
CA ALA A 321 -22.22 -4.51 -9.50
C ALA A 321 -22.83 -5.46 -10.56
N LYS A 322 -23.76 -4.97 -11.39
CA LYS A 322 -24.41 -5.76 -12.46
C LYS A 322 -23.78 -5.50 -13.83
N GLY A 323 -22.70 -4.70 -13.89
CA GLY A 323 -22.04 -4.30 -15.14
C GLY A 323 -22.80 -3.24 -15.92
N LYS A 324 -23.79 -2.56 -15.32
CA LYS A 324 -24.46 -1.45 -15.98
C LYS A 324 -23.57 -0.22 -15.92
N GLN A 325 -23.28 0.34 -17.10
CA GLN A 325 -22.52 1.56 -17.23
C GLN A 325 -23.21 2.75 -16.53
N GLY A 326 -22.41 3.52 -15.79
CA GLY A 326 -22.77 4.77 -15.14
C GLY A 326 -22.17 5.97 -15.84
N SER A 327 -21.47 6.82 -15.08
CA SER A 327 -20.76 7.99 -15.60
C SER A 327 -19.49 7.63 -16.39
N SER A 328 -19.11 8.50 -17.32
CA SER A 328 -17.84 8.47 -18.03
C SER A 328 -17.20 9.86 -18.01
N ILE A 329 -15.89 9.91 -17.78
CA ILE A 329 -15.08 11.13 -17.81
C ILE A 329 -13.96 10.93 -18.82
N PRO A 330 -13.76 11.84 -19.79
CA PRO A 330 -12.63 11.76 -20.70
C PRO A 330 -11.30 11.91 -19.94
N THR A 331 -10.33 11.05 -20.23
CA THR A 331 -8.99 11.07 -19.61
C THR A 331 -7.91 10.99 -20.69
N PRO A 332 -6.74 11.61 -20.47
CA PRO A 332 -5.53 11.31 -21.22
C PRO A 332 -4.61 10.27 -20.52
N GLY A 333 -4.98 9.66 -19.38
CA GLY A 333 -4.00 8.90 -18.56
C GLY A 333 -4.55 7.86 -17.57
N SER A 334 -3.65 7.38 -16.71
CA SER A 334 -3.86 6.36 -15.66
C SER A 334 -4.55 6.92 -14.42
N ILE A 335 -4.91 6.05 -13.47
CA ILE A 335 -5.46 6.44 -12.17
C ILE A 335 -4.55 6.04 -11.00
N SER A 336 -4.77 6.64 -9.83
CA SER A 336 -4.05 6.30 -8.59
C SER A 336 -4.98 6.46 -7.39
N PHE A 337 -5.10 5.39 -6.61
CA PHE A 337 -5.95 5.31 -5.42
C PHE A 337 -5.29 5.86 -4.15
N PRO A 338 -6.09 6.26 -3.14
CA PRO A 338 -5.56 6.79 -1.90
C PRO A 338 -4.89 5.67 -1.10
N SER A 339 -3.80 5.99 -0.42
CA SER A 339 -3.16 5.12 0.56
C SER A 339 -2.49 6.00 1.61
N ILE A 340 -2.76 5.71 2.87
CA ILE A 340 -2.07 6.32 4.01
C ILE A 340 -0.92 5.43 4.52
N ASP A 341 -0.88 4.21 3.99
CA ASP A 341 0.03 3.17 4.41
C ASP A 341 1.36 3.28 3.65
N LEU A 342 2.38 2.61 4.20
CA LEU A 342 3.77 2.53 3.74
C LEU A 342 4.10 3.14 2.36
N PHE A 343 4.95 4.16 2.36
CA PHE A 343 5.56 4.76 1.17
C PHE A 343 7.09 4.68 1.27
N GLN A 344 7.77 4.52 0.13
CA GLN A 344 9.25 4.51 0.05
C GLN A 344 9.75 5.91 -0.26
#